data_AF-A0A4Q3E6W1-F1
#
_entry.id   AF-A0A4Q3E6W1-F1
#
_cell.length_a   1.000
_cell.length_b   1.000
_cell.length_c   1.000
_cell.angle_alpha   90.00
_cell.angle_beta   90.00
_cell.angle_gamma   90.00
#
_symmetry.space_group_name_H-M   'P 1'
#
loop_
_entity.id
_entity.type
_entity.pdbx_description
1 polymer ?
#
loop_
_entity_poly.entity_id
_entity_poly.type
_entity_poly.pdbx_seq_one_letter_code
_entity_poly.pdbx_strand_id
1 'polypeptide(L)'
;MDRFDKDGRALIESVLSLRSILNDVVQDPETGPIVIVLDALDECSGNEVREMLQNIERQCRKSQNAGRKLKYLLTSRPYEELMSKFRSHFDDSESIRIPGEDESETIGQEVNIVIKH
;
A
#
# COMPACT_ATOMS: atom_id res chain seq x y z
N MET A 1 5.18 -13.48 20.96
CA MET A 1 4.21 -12.76 21.82
C MET A 1 4.89 -11.66 22.65
N ASP A 2 6.18 -11.80 22.96
CA ASP A 2 6.97 -10.92 23.83
C ASP A 2 6.90 -9.41 23.58
N ARG A 3 6.70 -8.93 22.34
CA ARG A 3 6.64 -7.48 22.06
C ARG A 3 5.31 -6.86 22.47
N PHE A 4 4.20 -7.56 22.26
CA PHE A 4 2.89 -7.07 22.72
C PHE A 4 2.80 -7.15 24.25
N ASP A 5 3.39 -8.18 24.85
CA ASP A 5 3.42 -8.30 26.32
C ASP A 5 4.24 -7.19 26.99
N LYS A 6 5.26 -6.64 26.31
CA LYS A 6 6.07 -5.51 26.79
C LYS A 6 5.42 -4.15 26.55
N ASP A 7 4.96 -3.91 25.33
CA ASP A 7 4.56 -2.57 24.89
C ASP A 7 3.03 -2.36 24.93
N GLY A 8 2.25 -3.42 25.07
CA GLY A 8 0.79 -3.39 25.15
C GLY A 8 0.15 -2.57 24.03
N ARG A 9 -0.67 -1.59 24.40
CA ARG A 9 -1.32 -0.66 23.45
C ARG A 9 -0.35 0.32 22.79
N ALA A 10 0.78 0.65 23.41
CA ALA A 10 1.75 1.55 22.79
C ALA A 10 2.37 0.94 21.52
N LEU A 11 2.34 -0.39 21.39
CA LEU A 11 2.81 -1.09 20.19
C LEU A 11 2.02 -0.69 18.94
N ILE A 12 0.68 -0.62 19.06
CA ILE A 12 -0.20 -0.30 17.94
C ILE A 12 -0.22 1.19 17.61
N GLU A 13 0.26 2.03 18.52
CA GLU A 13 0.42 3.47 18.32
C GLU A 13 1.77 3.81 17.66
N SER A 14 2.71 2.87 17.62
CA SER A 14 4.03 3.05 17.04
C SER A 14 4.14 2.47 15.63
N VAL A 15 4.11 3.37 14.63
CA VAL A 15 4.34 3.00 13.22
C VAL A 15 5.69 2.30 13.04
N LEU A 16 6.73 2.72 13.76
CA LEU A 16 8.06 2.10 13.68
C LEU A 16 8.04 0.67 14.21
N SER A 17 7.32 0.40 15.30
CA SER A 17 7.24 -0.92 15.89
C SER A 17 6.42 -1.88 15.02
N LEU A 18 5.25 -1.44 14.55
CA LEU A 18 4.42 -2.19 13.60
C LEU A 18 5.20 -2.52 12.33
N ARG A 19 5.96 -1.56 11.83
CA ARG A 19 6.82 -1.75 10.66
C ARG A 19 7.96 -2.72 10.90
N SER A 20 8.58 -2.71 12.08
CA SER A 20 9.59 -3.72 12.43
C SER A 20 8.97 -5.12 12.42
N ILE A 21 7.77 -5.29 12.96
CA ILE A 21 7.08 -6.58 12.96
C ILE A 21 6.81 -7.04 11.52
N LEU A 22 6.31 -6.16 10.67
CA LEU A 22 6.09 -6.49 9.26
C LEU A 22 7.39 -6.90 8.56
N ASN A 23 8.50 -6.18 8.80
CA ASN A 23 9.81 -6.57 8.27
C ASN A 23 10.22 -7.96 8.75
N ASP A 24 10.05 -8.26 10.04
CA ASP A 24 10.44 -9.55 10.62
C ASP A 24 9.64 -10.69 9.96
N VAL A 25 8.32 -10.52 9.78
CA VAL A 25 7.45 -11.50 9.11
C VAL A 25 7.85 -11.71 7.65
N VAL A 26 8.15 -10.62 6.92
CA VAL A 26 8.61 -10.67 5.53
C VAL A 26 9.97 -11.35 5.41
N GLN A 27 10.80 -11.31 6.46
CA GLN A 27 12.10 -11.95 6.51
C GLN A 27 12.08 -13.31 7.25
N ASP A 28 10.92 -13.89 7.51
CA ASP A 28 10.82 -15.23 8.08
C ASP A 28 10.75 -16.28 6.95
N PRO A 29 11.68 -17.25 6.90
CA PRO A 29 11.66 -18.31 5.89
C PRO A 29 10.38 -19.19 5.92
N GLU A 30 9.70 -19.28 7.06
CA GLU A 30 8.51 -20.13 7.22
C GLU A 30 7.22 -19.48 6.71
N THR A 31 7.19 -18.15 6.53
CA THR A 31 5.98 -17.41 6.11
C THR A 31 5.54 -17.71 4.67
N GLY A 32 6.43 -18.26 3.84
CA GLY A 32 6.14 -18.50 2.43
C GLY A 32 5.93 -17.20 1.62
N PRO A 33 5.26 -17.26 0.45
CA PRO A 33 4.99 -16.08 -0.38
C PRO A 33 3.97 -15.13 0.26
N ILE A 34 4.27 -13.83 0.24
CA ILE A 34 3.43 -12.78 0.84
C ILE A 34 2.95 -11.82 -0.25
N VAL A 35 1.66 -11.47 -0.18
CA VAL A 35 1.07 -10.39 -0.98
C VAL A 35 0.44 -9.38 -0.03
N ILE A 36 0.81 -8.11 -0.16
CA ILE A 36 0.24 -6.99 0.61
C ILE A 36 -0.56 -6.11 -0.34
N VAL A 37 -1.82 -5.87 0.00
CA VAL A 37 -2.71 -4.98 -0.76
C VAL A 37 -2.88 -3.69 0.05
N LEU A 38 -2.59 -2.55 -0.57
CA LEU A 38 -2.85 -1.23 -0.01
C LEU A 38 -3.90 -0.54 -0.87
N ASP A 39 -5.04 -0.25 -0.24
CA ASP A 39 -6.19 0.35 -0.91
C ASP A 39 -6.28 1.86 -0.73
N ALA A 40 -6.89 2.52 -1.72
CA ALA A 40 -7.21 3.95 -1.73
C ALA A 40 -6.01 4.85 -1.38
N LEU A 41 -4.86 4.63 -2.02
CA LEU A 41 -3.63 5.36 -1.68
C LEU A 41 -3.73 6.88 -1.91
N ASP A 42 -4.64 7.31 -2.77
CA ASP A 42 -4.93 8.71 -3.02
C ASP A 42 -5.57 9.46 -1.83
N GLU A 43 -6.11 8.75 -0.84
CA GLU A 43 -6.66 9.34 0.39
C GLU A 43 -5.57 9.64 1.44
N CYS A 44 -4.33 9.20 1.20
CA CYS A 44 -3.20 9.45 2.10
C CYS A 44 -2.51 10.80 1.84
N SER A 45 -1.89 11.37 2.87
CA SER A 45 -1.18 12.65 2.70
C SER A 45 0.06 12.50 1.81
N GLY A 46 0.34 13.53 1.00
CA GLY A 46 1.36 13.43 -0.05
C GLY A 46 2.79 13.13 0.45
N ASN A 47 3.14 13.54 1.67
CA ASN A 47 4.44 13.24 2.28
C ASN A 47 4.52 11.80 2.81
N GLU A 48 3.43 11.30 3.41
CA GLU A 48 3.35 9.93 3.93
C GLU A 48 3.48 8.91 2.80
N VAL A 49 2.82 9.16 1.66
CA VAL A 49 2.89 8.27 0.50
C VAL A 49 4.32 8.12 0.01
N ARG A 50 5.07 9.22 -0.12
CA ARG A 50 6.47 9.17 -0.60
C ARG A 50 7.35 8.32 0.30
N GLU A 51 7.25 8.51 1.62
CA GLU A 51 8.02 7.71 2.56
C GLU A 51 7.63 6.22 2.47
N MET A 52 6.32 5.95 2.37
CA MET A 52 5.79 4.60 2.22
C MET A 52 6.30 3.90 0.96
N LEU A 53 6.28 4.56 -0.21
CA LEU A 53 6.78 3.98 -1.46
C LEU A 53 8.27 3.63 -1.39
N GLN A 54 9.10 4.53 -0.83
CA GLN A 54 10.51 4.24 -0.59
C GLN A 54 10.72 3.03 0.34
N ASN A 55 9.83 2.87 1.33
CA ASN A 55 9.88 1.75 2.25
C ASN A 55 9.53 0.43 1.56
N ILE A 56 8.47 0.43 0.76
CA ILE A 56 8.02 -0.71 -0.05
C ILE A 56 9.15 -1.15 -0.99
N GLU A 57 9.71 -0.21 -1.76
CA GLU A 57 10.79 -0.50 -2.70
C GLU A 57 12.01 -1.13 -2.00
N ARG A 58 12.43 -0.58 -0.84
CA ARG A 58 13.50 -1.16 -0.03
C ARG A 58 13.16 -2.57 0.47
N GLN A 59 11.92 -2.82 0.87
CA GLN A 59 11.49 -4.12 1.37
C GLN A 59 11.44 -5.16 0.25
N CYS A 60 10.92 -4.79 -0.92
CA CYS A 60 10.93 -5.63 -2.13
C CYS A 60 12.36 -6.00 -2.53
N ARG A 61 13.28 -5.04 -2.61
CA ARG A 61 14.71 -5.29 -2.93
C ARG A 61 15.36 -6.23 -1.92
N LYS A 62 15.12 -6.03 -0.62
CA LYS A 62 15.63 -6.92 0.44
C LYS A 62 15.05 -8.34 0.33
N SER A 63 13.74 -8.45 0.10
CA SER A 63 13.05 -9.73 -0.09
C SER A 63 13.64 -10.48 -1.29
N GLN A 64 13.80 -9.80 -2.43
CA GLN A 64 14.38 -10.37 -3.65
C GLN A 64 15.80 -10.90 -3.41
N ASN A 65 16.65 -10.12 -2.75
CA ASN A 65 18.02 -10.52 -2.43
C ASN A 65 18.07 -11.73 -1.47
N ALA A 66 17.08 -11.86 -0.58
CA ALA A 66 16.94 -13.00 0.32
C ALA A 66 16.26 -14.22 -0.33
N GLY A 67 15.93 -14.17 -1.63
CA GLY A 67 15.19 -15.25 -2.32
C GLY A 67 13.73 -15.37 -1.88
N ARG A 68 13.19 -14.37 -1.20
CA ARG A 68 11.83 -14.34 -0.64
C ARG A 68 10.84 -13.72 -1.63
N LYS A 69 9.62 -14.26 -1.65
CA LYS A 69 8.55 -13.81 -2.55
C LYS A 69 7.62 -12.84 -1.83
N LEU A 70 7.90 -11.54 -1.96
CA LEU A 70 7.03 -10.45 -1.51
C LEU A 70 6.47 -9.70 -2.73
N LYS A 71 5.16 -9.45 -2.73
CA LYS A 71 4.52 -8.58 -3.72
C LYS A 71 3.66 -7.53 -3.03
N TYR A 72 3.67 -6.33 -3.60
CA TYR A 72 2.73 -5.26 -3.23
C TYR A 72 1.77 -5.03 -4.38
N LEU A 73 0.49 -4.85 -4.04
CA LEU A 73 -0.54 -4.37 -4.94
C LEU A 73 -1.08 -3.06 -4.36
N LEU A 74 -0.95 -1.98 -5.12
CA LEU A 74 -1.38 -0.65 -4.72
C LEU A 74 -2.56 -0.24 -5.60
N THR A 75 -3.66 0.19 -4.99
CA THR A 75 -4.81 0.73 -5.72
C THR A 75 -5.00 2.20 -5.36
N SER A 76 -5.38 2.98 -6.37
CA SER A 76 -5.50 4.43 -6.25
C SER A 76 -6.23 5.01 -7.45
N ARG A 77 -6.85 6.17 -7.27
CA ARG A 77 -7.21 7.05 -8.40
C ARG A 77 -5.96 7.68 -9.04
N PRO A 78 -5.97 7.96 -10.35
CA PRO A 78 -4.79 8.43 -11.08
C PRO A 78 -4.55 9.95 -10.93
N TYR A 79 -4.52 10.49 -9.71
CA TYR A 79 -4.20 11.91 -9.52
C TYR A 79 -2.74 12.21 -9.90
N GLU A 80 -2.51 13.29 -10.65
CA GLU A 80 -1.17 13.62 -11.19
C GLU A 80 -0.08 13.71 -10.12
N GLU A 81 -0.38 14.27 -8.94
CA GLU A 81 0.59 14.36 -7.86
C GLU A 81 1.07 12.98 -7.43
N LEU A 82 0.16 12.01 -7.33
CA LEU A 82 0.48 10.66 -6.93
C LEU A 82 1.16 9.89 -8.07
N MET A 83 0.65 10.01 -9.30
CA MET A 83 1.24 9.37 -10.47
C MET A 83 2.68 9.85 -10.71
N SER A 84 2.97 11.13 -10.45
CA SER A 84 4.35 11.64 -10.52
C SER A 84 5.31 10.95 -9.55
N LYS A 85 4.83 10.57 -8.36
CA LYS A 85 5.62 9.84 -7.37
C LYS A 85 5.83 8.40 -7.81
N PHE A 86 4.81 7.75 -8.36
CA PHE A 86 4.94 6.39 -8.89
C PHE A 86 5.95 6.31 -10.02
N ARG A 87 5.95 7.25 -10.97
CA ARG A 87 6.93 7.30 -12.08
C ARG A 87 8.39 7.36 -11.63
N SER A 88 8.67 7.84 -10.40
CA SER A 88 10.02 7.84 -9.85
C SER A 88 10.44 6.53 -9.17
N HIS A 89 9.49 5.64 -8.87
CA HIS A 89 9.69 4.41 -8.09
C HIS A 89 9.36 3.12 -8.86
N PHE A 90 8.48 3.21 -9.85
CA PHE A 90 7.94 2.09 -10.62
C PHE A 90 7.97 2.41 -12.11
N ASP A 91 8.14 1.37 -12.91
CA ASP A 91 8.05 1.48 -14.37
C ASP A 91 6.56 1.57 -14.76
N ASP A 92 6.23 2.32 -15.83
CA ASP A 92 4.86 2.41 -16.33
C ASP A 92 4.26 1.03 -16.65
N SER A 93 5.11 0.06 -17.03
CA SER A 93 4.74 -1.35 -17.28
C SER A 93 4.27 -2.11 -16.02
N GLU A 94 4.56 -1.60 -14.83
CA GLU A 94 4.13 -2.17 -13.55
C GLU A 94 2.75 -1.65 -13.11
N SER A 95 2.17 -0.72 -13.88
CA SER A 95 0.86 -0.14 -13.60
C SER A 95 -0.25 -0.77 -14.44
N ILE A 96 -1.42 -0.97 -13.85
CA ILE A 96 -2.65 -1.37 -14.54
C ILE A 96 -3.63 -0.21 -14.42
N ARG A 97 -3.95 0.43 -15.56
CA ARG A 97 -5.01 1.45 -15.60
C ARG A 97 -6.34 0.78 -15.88
N ILE A 98 -7.27 0.88 -14.94
CA ILE A 98 -8.66 0.48 -15.10
C ILE A 98 -9.45 1.74 -15.49
N PRO A 99 -9.98 1.84 -16.72
CA PRO A 99 -10.80 2.98 -17.10
C PRO A 99 -12.14 2.96 -16.35
N GLY A 100 -12.60 4.13 -15.93
CA GLY A 100 -13.91 4.34 -15.28
C GLY A 100 -14.34 5.81 -15.22
N GLU A 101 -13.48 6.71 -15.69
CA GLU A 101 -13.68 8.16 -15.70
C GLU A 101 -14.84 8.56 -16.62
N ASP A 102 -14.99 7.85 -17.74
CA ASP A 102 -16.02 8.10 -18.76
C ASP A 102 -17.42 7.64 -18.34
N GLU A 103 -17.53 6.85 -17.27
CA GLU A 103 -18.81 6.37 -16.72
C GLU A 103 -19.31 7.23 -15.53
N SER A 104 -18.62 8.34 -15.23
CA SER A 104 -18.89 9.22 -14.09
C SER A 104 -20.34 9.73 -14.04
N GLU A 105 -20.97 9.96 -15.18
CA GLU A 105 -22.38 10.39 -15.25
C GLU A 105 -23.34 9.28 -14.79
N THR A 106 -23.11 8.03 -15.22
CA THR A 106 -23.88 6.86 -14.80
C THR A 106 -23.64 6.55 -13.32
N ILE A 107 -22.39 6.60 -12.86
CA ILE A 107 -22.01 6.41 -11.44
C ILE A 107 -22.68 7.48 -10.56
N GLY A 108 -22.67 8.74 -11.01
CA GLY A 108 -23.33 9.84 -10.31
C GLY A 108 -24.86 9.65 -10.21
N GLN A 109 -25.50 9.09 -11.24
CA GLN A 109 -26.92 8.75 -11.20
C GLN A 109 -27.21 7.65 -10.16
N GLU A 110 -26.38 6.61 -10.08
CA GLU A 110 -26.53 5.52 -9.10
C GLU A 110 -26.33 5.99 -7.66
N VAL A 111 -25.31 6.82 -7.38
CA VAL A 111 -25.08 7.39 -6.05
C VAL A 111 -26.25 8.27 -5.61
N ASN A 112 -26.83 9.06 -6.52
CA ASN A 112 -27.98 9.91 -6.22
C ASN A 112 -29.27 9.13 -5.90
N ILE A 113 -29.38 7.87 -6.33
CA ILE A 113 -30.49 6.99 -5.92
C ILE A 113 -30.38 6.67 -4.43
N VAL A 114 -29.16 6.44 -3.93
CA VAL A 114 -28.90 6.08 -2.52
C VAL A 114 -29.07 7.28 -1.58
N ILE A 115 -28.74 8.51 -2.02
CA ILE A 115 -28.87 9.73 -1.18
C ILE A 115 -30.34 10.15 -0.95
N LYS A 116 -31.27 9.69 -1.80
CA LYS A 116 -32.70 10.06 -1.71
C LYS A 116 -33.49 9.20 -0.72
N HIS A 117 -32.87 8.28 0.00
CA HIS A 117 -33.47 7.43 1.05
C HIS A 117 -32.63 7.53 2.33
#